data_AF-A0A820K0A4-F1
#
_entry.id   AF-A0A820K0A4-F1
#
_cell.length_a   1.000
_cell.length_b   1.000
_cell.length_c   1.000
_cell.angle_alpha   90.00
_cell.angle_beta   90.00
_cell.angle_gamma   90.00
#
_symmetry.space_group_name_H-M   'P 1'
#
loop_
_entity.id
_entity.type
_entity.pdbx_description
1 polymer ?
#
loop_
_entity_poly.entity_id
_entity_poly.type
_entity_poly.pdbx_seq_one_letter_code
_entity_poly.pdbx_strand_id
1 'polypeptide(L)' 'MAALKRSVDLSNEEFKQAWEDVRNDATDTNWILLAYGEHDEIQLRGKGPGGLKDMKRKLHDNQIYVGVIRVKAVDEHGSH' A
#
# COMPACT_ATOMS: atom_id res chain seq x y z
N MET A 1 2.84 -31.54 12.99
CA MET A 1 2.65 -30.08 13.17
C MET A 1 2.90 -29.42 11.82
N ALA A 2 1.86 -29.17 11.04
CA ALA A 2 2.00 -28.42 9.79
C ALA A 2 2.10 -26.94 10.14
N ALA A 3 3.19 -26.28 9.76
CA ALA A 3 3.24 -24.83 9.79
C ALA A 3 2.19 -24.33 8.79
N LEU A 4 1.13 -23.70 9.30
CA LEU A 4 0.11 -23.06 8.49
C LEU A 4 0.79 -21.93 7.71
N LYS A 5 1.23 -22.21 6.48
CA LYS A 5 1.66 -21.18 5.54
C LYS A 5 0.39 -20.43 5.13
N ARG A 6 0.00 -19.41 5.89
CA ARG A 6 -1.01 -18.43 5.50
C ARG A 6 -0.48 -17.66 4.30
N SER A 7 -0.68 -18.22 3.10
CA SER A 7 -0.45 -17.50 1.86
C SER A 7 -1.59 -16.53 1.69
N VAL A 8 -1.28 -15.26 1.82
CA VAL A 8 -2.22 -14.18 1.53
C VAL A 8 -2.51 -14.20 0.02
N ASP A 9 -3.78 -14.09 -0.38
CA ASP A 9 -4.14 -14.01 -1.80
C ASP A 9 -3.79 -12.63 -2.37
N LEU A 10 -2.96 -12.63 -3.41
CA LEU A 10 -2.48 -11.45 -4.15
C LEU A 10 -2.97 -11.44 -5.61
N SER A 11 -3.93 -12.30 -5.95
CA SER A 11 -4.44 -12.43 -7.31
C SER A 11 -5.31 -11.24 -7.76
N ASN A 12 -5.75 -10.39 -6.82
CA ASN A 12 -6.58 -9.23 -7.08
C ASN A 12 -5.90 -8.22 -8.04
N GLU A 13 -6.51 -8.01 -9.21
CA GLU A 13 -6.02 -7.12 -10.25
C GLU A 13 -5.99 -5.64 -9.82
N GLU A 14 -6.94 -5.19 -8.99
CA GLU A 14 -6.92 -3.81 -8.45
C GLU A 14 -5.70 -3.57 -7.57
N PHE A 15 -5.32 -4.57 -6.77
CA PHE A 15 -4.10 -4.52 -5.97
C PHE A 15 -2.87 -4.46 -6.88
N LYS A 16 -2.78 -5.33 -7.88
CA LYS A 16 -1.64 -5.35 -8.81
C LYS A 16 -1.49 -4.01 -9.52
N GLN A 17 -2.58 -3.44 -10.05
CA GLN A 17 -2.54 -2.15 -10.71
C GLN A 17 -2.12 -1.04 -9.74
N ALA A 18 -2.68 -1.00 -8.53
CA ALA A 18 -2.31 0.01 -7.53
C ALA A 18 -0.83 -0.12 -7.09
N TRP A 19 -0.33 -1.35 -7.02
CA TRP A 19 1.07 -1.64 -6.74
C TRP A 19 2.01 -1.17 -7.85
N GLU A 20 1.65 -1.37 -9.11
CA GLU A 20 2.40 -0.82 -10.24
C GLU A 20 2.35 0.71 -10.26
N ASP A 21 1.18 1.31 -10.02
CA ASP A 21 1.02 2.76 -9.99
C ASP A 21 1.95 3.40 -8.94
N VAL A 22 1.97 2.90 -7.69
CA VAL A 22 2.77 3.49 -6.61
C VAL A 22 4.28 3.37 -6.85
N ARG A 23 4.72 2.40 -7.65
CA ARG A 23 6.13 2.21 -8.04
C ARG A 23 6.51 2.99 -9.30
N ASN A 24 5.53 3.44 -10.07
CA ASN A 24 5.74 4.12 -11.33
C ASN A 24 5.79 5.64 -11.13
N ASP A 25 6.96 6.23 -11.34
CA ASP A 25 7.21 7.68 -11.27
C ASP A 25 6.46 8.51 -12.31
N ALA A 26 5.85 7.88 -13.31
CA ALA A 26 4.94 8.53 -14.25
C ALA A 26 3.50 8.67 -13.72
N THR A 27 3.13 8.02 -12.63
CA THR A 27 1.78 8.18 -12.02
C THR A 27 1.82 9.03 -10.77
N ASP A 28 0.72 9.76 -10.53
CA ASP A 28 0.56 10.59 -9.35
C ASP A 28 0.33 9.77 -8.06
N THR A 29 0.01 8.47 -8.19
CA THR A 29 -0.19 7.59 -7.03
C THR A 29 1.11 7.50 -6.23
N ASN A 30 1.07 7.90 -4.97
CA ASN A 30 2.23 7.83 -4.07
C ASN A 30 1.92 7.11 -2.75
N TRP A 31 0.71 6.60 -2.58
CA TRP A 31 0.38 5.69 -1.49
C TRP A 31 -0.69 4.68 -1.91
N ILE A 32 -0.66 3.52 -1.26
CA ILE A 32 -1.73 2.52 -1.25
C ILE A 32 -1.99 2.11 0.20
N LEU A 33 -3.24 1.79 0.51
CA LEU A 33 -3.67 1.28 1.81
C LEU A 33 -4.35 -0.06 1.59
N LEU A 34 -3.85 -1.07 2.28
CA LEU A 34 -4.32 -2.44 2.19
C LEU A 34 -4.89 -2.87 3.54
N ALA A 35 -5.84 -3.78 3.53
CA ALA A 35 -6.30 -4.45 4.73
C ALA A 35 -6.56 -5.93 4.47
N TYR A 36 -6.48 -6.72 5.53
CA TYR A 36 -6.87 -8.12 5.50
C TYR A 36 -8.39 -8.23 5.48
N GLY A 37 -8.91 -9.00 4.52
CA GLY A 37 -10.30 -9.43 4.47
C GLY A 37 -10.56 -10.66 5.35
N GLU A 38 -11.80 -11.17 5.32
CA GLU A 38 -12.24 -12.30 6.14
C GLU A 38 -11.61 -13.65 5.74
N HIS A 39 -11.12 -13.76 4.49
CA HIS A 39 -10.62 -15.01 3.90
C HIS A 39 -9.12 -15.00 3.57
N ASP A 40 -8.30 -14.34 4.39
CA ASP A 40 -6.85 -14.16 4.15
C ASP A 40 -6.53 -13.47 2.78
N GLU A 41 -7.47 -12.70 2.25
CA GLU A 41 -7.33 -11.88 1.03
C GLU A 41 -6.82 -10.47 1.34
N ILE A 42 -6.00 -9.90 0.45
CA ILE A 42 -5.70 -8.45 0.49
C ILE A 42 -6.80 -7.68 -0.22
N GLN A 43 -7.35 -6.70 0.50
CA GLN A 43 -8.28 -5.73 -0.06
C GLN A 43 -7.62 -4.35 -0.15
N LEU A 44 -7.74 -3.72 -1.33
CA LEU A 44 -7.33 -2.33 -1.52
C LEU A 44 -8.36 -1.41 -0.85
N ARG A 45 -7.94 -0.68 0.18
CA ARG A 45 -8.77 0.27 0.95
C ARG A 45 -8.62 1.71 0.49
N GLY A 46 -7.56 2.00 -0.26
CA GLY A 46 -7.40 3.28 -0.93
C GLY A 46 -6.06 3.39 -1.66
N LYS A 47 -5.99 4.36 -2.56
CA LYS A 47 -4.78 4.82 -3.21
C LYS A 47 -4.91 6.29 -3.55
N GLY A 48 -3.79 6.99 -3.74
CA GLY A 48 -3.86 8.36 -4.22
C GLY A 48 -2.54 9.13 -4.20
N PRO A 49 -2.59 10.43 -4.54
CA PRO A 49 -1.43 11.32 -4.59
C PRO A 49 -1.20 12.12 -3.31
N GLY A 50 -2.11 12.06 -2.34
CA GLY A 50 -2.05 12.90 -1.13
C GLY A 50 -1.10 12.41 -0.02
N GLY A 51 -0.29 11.39 -0.30
CA GLY A 51 0.67 10.78 0.62
C GLY A 51 0.07 10.35 1.96
N LEU A 52 0.91 10.38 3.00
CA LEU A 52 0.55 9.97 4.36
C LEU A 52 -0.68 10.71 4.91
N LYS A 53 -0.83 11.99 4.59
CA LYS A 53 -1.96 12.81 5.08
C LYS A 53 -3.29 12.28 4.57
N ASP A 54 -3.35 11.90 3.30
CA ASP A 54 -4.55 11.35 2.69
C ASP A 54 -4.82 9.92 3.14
N MET A 55 -3.77 9.10 3.21
CA MET A 55 -3.86 7.74 3.73
C MET A 55 -4.44 7.70 5.16
N LYS A 56 -3.98 8.59 6.06
CA LYS A 56 -4.48 8.65 7.44
C LYS A 56 -5.98 8.91 7.54
N ARG A 57 -6.59 9.61 6.57
CA ARG A 57 -8.03 9.85 6.54
C ARG A 57 -8.86 8.60 6.22
N LYS A 58 -8.20 7.53 5.76
CA LYS A 58 -8.83 6.25 5.42
C LYS A 58 -8.66 5.19 6.51
N LEU A 59 -7.98 5.51 7.61
CA LEU A 59 -7.78 4.60 8.73
C LEU A 59 -9.02 4.59 9.62
N HIS A 60 -9.41 3.39 10.04
CA HIS A 60 -10.47 3.16 11.02
C HIS A 60 -9.91 2.32 12.17
N ASP A 61 -10.30 2.64 13.41
CA ASP A 61 -9.74 2.00 14.61
C ASP A 61 -10.11 0.51 14.75
N ASN A 62 -11.06 0.03 13.95
CA ASN A 62 -11.58 -1.34 13.99
C ASN A 62 -10.92 -2.29 12.99
N GLN A 63 -9.85 -1.87 12.29
CA GLN A 63 -9.24 -2.66 11.23
C GLN A 63 -7.71 -2.58 11.24
N ILE A 64 -7.07 -3.68 10.86
CA ILE A 64 -5.61 -3.76 10.68
C ILE A 64 -5.29 -3.41 9.23
N TYR A 65 -4.37 -2.46 9.07
CA TYR A 65 -3.95 -1.98 7.76
C TYR A 65 -2.45 -2.18 7.51
N VAL A 66 -2.12 -2.31 6.23
CA VAL A 66 -0.76 -2.20 5.69
C VAL A 66 -0.74 -1.01 4.74
N GLY A 67 -0.04 0.05 5.11
CA GLY A 67 0.15 1.24 4.27
C GLY A 67 1.50 1.21 3.58
N VAL A 68 1.52 1.52 2.28
CA VAL A 68 2.75 1.66 1.49
C VAL A 68 2.77 3.07 0.91
N ILE A 69 3.90 3.77 1.06
CA ILE A 69 4.06 5.15 0.63
C ILE A 69 5.38 5.28 -0.13
N ARG A 70 5.30 5.86 -1.33
CA ARG A 70 6.47 6.31 -2.09
C ARG A 70 6.90 7.69 -1.57
N VAL A 71 8.16 7.80 -1.20
CA VAL A 71 8.80 9.06 -0.78
C VAL A 71 10.04 9.32 -1.62
N LYS A 72 10.29 10.58 -1.95
CA LYS A 72 11.59 11.02 -2.47
C LYS A 72 12.43 11.47 -1.28
N ALA A 73 13.46 10.69 -0.94
CA ALA A 73 14.45 11.10 0.03
C ALA A 73 15.61 11.76 -0.72
N VAL A 74 16.08 12.90 -0.19
CA VAL A 74 17.35 13.49 -0.60
C VAL A 74 18.36 13.07 0.46
N ASP A 75 19.47 12.48 0.03
CA ASP A 75 20.57 12.19 0.95
C ASP A 75 21.35 13.48 1.28
N GLU A 76 22.10 13.44 2.36
CA GLU A 76 22.80 14.59 2.94
C GLU A 76 23.93 15.10 2.02
N HIS A 77 24.27 14.35 0.97
CA HIS A 77 25.17 14.74 -0.10
C HIS A 77 24.39 15.48 -1.20
N GLY A 78 23.88 16.65 -0.82
CA GLY A 78 23.27 17.58 -1.76
C GLY A 78 24.15 17.72 -3.01
N SER A 79 23.54 17.49 -4.17
CA SER A 79 24.16 17.67 -5.47
C SER A 79 24.87 19.02 -5.55
N HIS A 80 26.19 18.97 -5.72
CA HIS A 80 27.00 20.07 -6.23
C HIS A 80 26.82 20.18 -7.74
#